data_AF-D8UMW9-F1
#
_entry.id   AF-D8UMW9-F1
#
_cell.length_a   1.000
_cell.length_b   1.000
_cell.length_c   1.000
_cell.angle_alpha   90.00
_cell.angle_beta   90.00
_cell.angle_gamma   90.00
#
_symmetry.space_group_name_H-M   'P 1'
#
loop_
_entity.id
_entity.type
_entity.pdbx_description
1 polymer ?
#
loop_
_entity_poly.entity_id
_entity_poly.type
_entity_poly.pdbx_seq_one_letter_code
_entity_poly.pdbx_strand_id
1 'polypeptide(L)'
;ADVMRGELLGRDAGADDYGYQQAGTQCFGEGAPPEGGRGRSHEDSLTDESSSVKIESMNIDQSSSPLERAALLERAAKYAALSDPARLRIVDLLTLGDLSPTELQSELGIPANLLSHHLRSMELAGLAVRHRSEADKRRSYVRLAPGALEGLTPGREHGARRVLFVCTRNSARSQLATALWRTASDIPAVSAGTHPAEHVAPGAVDVARRHGLDLGGAKPRLIDHVAGAEDLVITVCDNAHEELPGLQGIHWSIPDPVRLDSEQAFEDAFADISRRVHDLAPRLRAA
;
A
#
# COMPACT_ATOMS: atom_id res chain seq x y z
N ALA A 1 45.64 -24.73 38.56
CA ALA A 1 46.98 -24.15 38.45
C ALA A 1 46.85 -22.98 37.46
N ASP A 2 46.43 -21.81 37.92
CA ASP A 2 47.24 -20.79 38.60
C ASP A 2 48.40 -20.29 37.73
N VAL A 3 48.74 -19.00 37.60
CA VAL A 3 48.15 -17.71 38.02
C VAL A 3 49.19 -16.64 37.62
N MET A 4 48.74 -15.48 37.14
CA MET A 4 49.31 -14.13 37.41
C MET A 4 50.70 -13.75 36.82
N ARG A 5 51.06 -12.47 36.62
CA ARG A 5 50.50 -11.12 36.88
C ARG A 5 51.32 -10.14 36.03
N GLY A 6 50.75 -9.03 35.51
CA GLY A 6 50.73 -7.69 36.16
C GLY A 6 51.76 -6.79 35.47
N GLU A 7 51.60 -5.49 35.20
CA GLU A 7 50.87 -4.34 35.79
C GLU A 7 50.66 -3.29 34.65
N LEU A 8 49.55 -2.55 34.48
CA LEU A 8 48.80 -1.57 35.31
C LEU A 8 49.32 -0.11 35.30
N LEU A 9 48.32 0.80 35.35
CA LEU A 9 48.29 2.27 35.55
C LEU A 9 48.32 3.09 34.23
N GLY A 10 47.39 4.00 33.92
CA GLY A 10 46.22 4.62 34.59
C GLY A 10 45.67 5.74 33.68
N ARG A 11 44.34 5.92 33.57
CA ARG A 11 43.52 7.11 33.96
C ARG A 11 44.02 8.48 33.45
N ASP A 12 43.22 9.44 32.96
CA ASP A 12 41.82 9.83 33.18
C ASP A 12 41.30 10.74 32.05
N ALA A 13 40.00 11.01 32.08
CA ALA A 13 39.17 11.81 31.17
C ALA A 13 39.43 13.33 31.16
N GLY A 14 39.02 13.99 30.07
CA GLY A 14 38.84 15.45 29.97
C GLY A 14 37.97 15.82 28.76
N ALA A 15 36.78 16.33 29.03
CA ALA A 15 35.94 17.09 28.09
C ALA A 15 36.49 18.53 27.98
N ASP A 16 36.14 19.25 26.91
CA ASP A 16 35.94 20.72 26.78
C ASP A 16 35.82 21.04 25.26
N ASP A 17 34.65 21.47 24.78
CA ASP A 17 34.21 22.88 24.63
C ASP A 17 34.63 23.50 23.28
N TYR A 18 33.66 23.67 22.38
CA TYR A 18 33.80 24.48 21.16
C TYR A 18 32.71 25.56 21.17
N GLY A 19 33.05 26.71 21.71
CA GLY A 19 32.34 27.96 21.49
C GLY A 19 32.66 28.57 20.12
N TYR A 20 31.67 29.23 19.51
CA TYR A 20 31.91 30.24 18.48
C TYR A 20 31.18 31.53 18.85
N GLN A 21 31.94 32.62 18.81
CA GLN A 21 31.64 33.93 19.36
C GLN A 21 30.56 34.70 18.60
N GLN A 22 29.76 35.44 19.37
CA GLN A 22 29.02 36.63 18.93
C GLN A 22 29.95 37.86 18.88
N ALA A 23 29.69 38.74 17.91
CA ALA A 23 29.91 40.18 17.98
C ALA A 23 28.63 40.80 17.37
N GLY A 24 27.90 41.74 17.97
CA GLY A 24 28.29 42.90 18.79
C GLY A 24 27.78 44.14 18.05
N THR A 25 26.51 44.53 18.22
CA THR A 25 26.02 45.67 19.04
C THR A 25 26.12 47.05 18.37
N GLN A 26 24.98 47.78 18.40
CA GLN A 26 24.75 49.23 18.66
C GLN A 26 23.73 49.79 17.63
N CYS A 27 22.46 50.07 17.96
CA CYS A 27 21.82 50.98 18.94
C CYS A 27 21.65 52.43 18.46
N PHE A 28 20.48 53.00 18.84
CA PHE A 28 19.95 54.37 18.69
C PHE A 28 19.24 54.68 17.35
N GLY A 29 18.06 55.29 17.29
CA GLY A 29 17.21 55.91 18.32
C GLY A 29 15.91 56.44 17.70
N GLU A 30 15.04 56.96 18.58
CA GLU A 30 13.63 57.34 18.44
C GLU A 30 13.21 58.28 17.28
N GLY A 31 11.92 58.21 16.92
CA GLY A 31 11.23 59.28 16.16
C GLY A 31 9.80 58.91 15.74
N ALA A 32 8.80 59.42 16.48
CA ALA A 32 7.37 59.38 16.14
C ALA A 32 6.99 60.51 15.13
N PRO A 33 5.77 60.54 14.56
CA PRO A 33 5.50 60.77 13.14
C PRO A 33 5.14 62.22 12.76
N PRO A 34 4.83 62.48 11.48
CA PRO A 34 3.86 63.49 11.12
C PRO A 34 2.70 62.97 10.27
N GLU A 35 1.54 63.61 10.48
CA GLU A 35 0.31 63.49 9.71
C GLU A 35 0.42 64.11 8.30
N GLY A 36 -0.43 63.62 7.39
CA GLY A 36 -1.06 64.46 6.36
C GLY A 36 -0.93 63.99 4.90
N GLY A 37 -2.09 63.80 4.24
CA GLY A 37 -2.21 64.12 2.81
C GLY A 37 -2.75 63.03 1.86
N ARG A 38 -4.08 62.98 1.75
CA ARG A 38 -4.91 62.71 0.55
C ARG A 38 -4.27 62.00 -0.66
N GLY A 39 -4.86 60.86 -1.04
CA GLY A 39 -4.79 60.31 -2.40
C GLY A 39 -5.97 59.38 -2.66
N ARG A 40 -6.91 59.82 -3.51
CA ARG A 40 -8.01 58.99 -4.04
C ARG A 40 -7.43 57.88 -4.91
N SER A 41 -8.04 56.69 -4.91
CA SER A 41 -8.71 56.08 -6.07
C SER A 41 -8.76 54.54 -5.97
N HIS A 42 -9.85 54.01 -6.51
CA HIS A 42 -10.13 52.62 -6.87
C HIS A 42 -10.46 51.62 -5.75
N GLU A 43 -11.77 51.60 -5.44
CA GLU A 43 -12.50 50.36 -5.15
C GLU A 43 -12.27 49.36 -6.31
N ASP A 44 -11.52 48.29 -6.06
CA ASP A 44 -11.60 47.06 -6.85
C ASP A 44 -12.16 45.96 -5.94
N SER A 45 -13.48 45.83 -6.04
CA SER A 45 -14.26 44.73 -5.48
C SER A 45 -13.95 43.46 -6.27
N LEU A 46 -12.95 42.70 -5.83
CA LEU A 46 -12.71 41.31 -6.25
C LEU A 46 -13.32 40.37 -5.22
N THR A 47 -14.65 40.27 -5.24
CA THR A 47 -15.35 39.08 -4.79
C THR A 47 -15.97 38.46 -6.03
N ASP A 48 -15.11 37.84 -6.85
CA ASP A 48 -15.58 36.93 -7.88
C ASP A 48 -15.89 35.60 -7.20
N GLU A 49 -17.18 35.32 -7.17
CA GLU A 49 -17.84 34.07 -6.79
C GLU A 49 -16.94 32.88 -7.10
N SER A 50 -16.44 32.20 -6.07
CA SER A 50 -15.87 30.87 -6.27
C SER A 50 -17.00 29.96 -6.72
N SER A 51 -17.18 29.84 -8.03
CA SER A 51 -18.06 28.86 -8.63
C SER A 51 -17.49 27.50 -8.22
N SER A 52 -18.02 26.97 -7.11
CA SER A 52 -17.81 25.60 -6.72
C SER A 52 -18.56 24.80 -7.77
N VAL A 53 -17.84 24.44 -8.82
CA VAL A 53 -18.26 23.41 -9.75
C VAL A 53 -18.49 22.18 -8.89
N LYS A 54 -19.77 21.92 -8.55
CA LYS A 54 -20.19 20.61 -8.11
C LYS A 54 -19.93 19.70 -9.29
N ILE A 55 -18.73 19.12 -9.31
CA ILE A 55 -18.43 18.00 -10.19
C ILE A 55 -19.35 16.89 -9.69
N GLU A 56 -20.55 16.82 -10.25
CA GLU A 56 -21.41 15.66 -10.13
C GLU A 56 -20.55 14.48 -10.55
N SER A 57 -20.28 13.59 -9.60
CA SER A 57 -19.40 12.44 -9.79
C SER A 57 -19.85 11.69 -11.04
N MET A 58 -19.08 11.85 -12.12
CA MET A 58 -19.32 11.19 -13.40
C MET A 58 -19.51 9.70 -13.12
N ASN A 59 -20.65 9.16 -13.58
CA ASN A 59 -21.09 7.77 -13.43
C ASN A 59 -19.91 6.79 -13.45
N ILE A 60 -19.44 6.39 -12.27
CA ILE A 60 -18.38 5.38 -12.10
C ILE A 60 -18.86 3.99 -12.56
N ASP A 61 -20.17 3.82 -12.84
CA ASP A 61 -20.72 2.48 -12.95
C ASP A 61 -22.00 2.41 -13.78
N GLN A 62 -21.86 2.11 -15.08
CA GLN A 62 -23.01 1.64 -15.89
C GLN A 62 -23.06 0.12 -15.99
N SER A 63 -22.13 -0.61 -15.36
CA SER A 63 -21.96 -2.06 -15.53
C SER A 63 -22.11 -2.89 -14.25
N SER A 64 -22.16 -2.30 -13.05
CA SER A 64 -22.31 -3.08 -11.81
C SER A 64 -23.75 -3.37 -11.42
N SER A 65 -23.90 -4.50 -10.74
CA SER A 65 -25.15 -4.88 -10.09
C SER A 65 -25.49 -3.93 -8.93
N PRO A 66 -26.79 -3.78 -8.57
CA PRO A 66 -27.19 -2.98 -7.42
C PRO A 66 -26.50 -3.35 -6.11
N LEU A 67 -26.15 -4.64 -5.93
CA LEU A 67 -25.46 -5.15 -4.75
C LEU A 67 -24.00 -4.68 -4.69
N GLU A 68 -23.27 -4.73 -5.81
CA GLU A 68 -21.88 -4.25 -5.90
C GLU A 68 -21.81 -2.75 -5.63
N ARG A 69 -22.76 -1.99 -6.18
CA ARG A 69 -22.85 -0.55 -5.91
C ARG A 69 -23.14 -0.26 -4.43
N ALA A 70 -24.03 -1.01 -3.80
CA ALA A 70 -24.29 -0.85 -2.36
C ALA A 70 -23.05 -1.14 -1.52
N ALA A 71 -22.32 -2.22 -1.81
CA ALA A 71 -21.07 -2.57 -1.14
C ALA A 71 -19.98 -1.50 -1.35
N LEU A 72 -19.90 -0.92 -2.55
CA LEU A 72 -18.97 0.18 -2.84
C LEU A 72 -19.29 1.43 -2.00
N LEU A 73 -20.57 1.79 -1.89
CA LEU A 73 -21.02 2.93 -1.09
C LEU A 73 -20.79 2.70 0.41
N GLU A 74 -21.05 1.49 0.92
CA GLU A 74 -20.74 1.13 2.31
C GLU A 74 -19.25 1.28 2.60
N ARG A 75 -18.40 0.75 1.71
CA ARG A 75 -16.94 0.89 1.83
C ARG A 75 -16.50 2.35 1.78
N ALA A 76 -17.08 3.16 0.90
CA ALA A 76 -16.80 4.59 0.82
C ALA A 76 -17.16 5.32 2.11
N ALA A 77 -18.29 4.98 2.74
CA ALA A 77 -18.69 5.52 4.04
C ALA A 77 -17.68 5.15 5.15
N LYS A 78 -17.19 3.90 5.17
CA LYS A 78 -16.13 3.49 6.10
C LYS A 78 -14.82 4.27 5.86
N TYR A 79 -14.41 4.48 4.61
CA TYR A 79 -13.22 5.32 4.33
C TYR A 79 -13.40 6.76 4.78
N ALA A 80 -14.55 7.38 4.53
CA ALA A 80 -14.84 8.74 5.00
C ALA A 80 -14.80 8.82 6.54
N ALA A 81 -15.27 7.77 7.23
CA ALA A 81 -15.12 7.67 8.67
C ALA A 81 -13.68 7.40 9.12
N LEU A 82 -12.81 6.80 8.31
CA LEU A 82 -11.41 6.54 8.69
C LEU A 82 -10.42 7.62 8.24
N SER A 83 -10.85 8.60 7.44
CA SER A 83 -10.01 9.71 6.96
C SER A 83 -9.74 10.78 8.02
N ASP A 84 -9.44 10.35 9.25
CA ASP A 84 -9.16 11.19 10.41
C ASP A 84 -8.20 10.45 11.36
N PRO A 85 -7.06 11.06 11.74
CA PRO A 85 -6.05 10.39 12.55
C PRO A 85 -6.54 9.89 13.92
N ALA A 86 -7.45 10.62 14.57
CA ALA A 86 -7.97 10.20 15.87
C ALA A 86 -8.84 8.95 15.74
N ARG A 87 -9.60 8.83 14.64
CA ARG A 87 -10.44 7.64 14.38
C ARG A 87 -9.61 6.43 13.97
N LEU A 88 -8.52 6.62 13.22
CA LEU A 88 -7.54 5.56 12.98
C LEU A 88 -6.94 5.06 14.30
N ARG A 89 -6.54 5.97 15.19
CA ARG A 89 -6.00 5.58 16.49
C ARG A 89 -7.02 4.85 17.36
N ILE A 90 -8.30 5.25 17.31
CA ILE A 90 -9.39 4.49 17.98
C ILE A 90 -9.47 3.07 17.42
N VAL A 91 -9.40 2.89 16.09
CA VAL A 91 -9.40 1.54 15.49
C VAL A 91 -8.22 0.71 15.96
N ASP A 92 -7.01 1.27 16.00
CA ASP A 92 -5.82 0.56 16.49
C ASP A 92 -6.01 0.07 17.93
N LEU A 93 -6.52 0.94 18.81
CA LEU A 93 -6.79 0.61 20.21
C LEU A 93 -7.87 -0.48 20.32
N LEU A 94 -8.95 -0.36 19.57
CA LEU A 94 -10.07 -1.30 19.61
C LEU A 94 -9.79 -2.64 18.89
N THR A 95 -8.70 -2.72 18.12
CA THR A 95 -8.22 -3.99 17.55
C THR A 95 -7.67 -4.92 18.64
N LEU A 96 -7.21 -4.37 19.77
CA LEU A 96 -6.69 -5.13 20.90
C LEU A 96 -7.78 -5.53 21.91
N GLY A 97 -8.87 -4.76 22.00
CA GLY A 97 -9.97 -5.06 22.92
C GLY A 97 -10.96 -3.92 23.09
N ASP A 98 -11.91 -4.11 23.99
CA ASP A 98 -13.00 -3.19 24.24
C ASP A 98 -12.57 -2.10 25.24
N LEU A 99 -12.87 -0.83 24.94
CA LEU A 99 -12.48 0.30 25.79
C LEU A 99 -13.67 1.19 26.12
N SER A 100 -13.74 1.69 27.35
CA SER A 100 -14.71 2.71 27.72
C SER A 100 -14.37 4.07 27.10
N PRO A 101 -15.35 4.98 26.95
CA PRO A 101 -15.08 6.34 26.48
C PRO A 101 -14.03 7.08 27.33
N THR A 102 -13.97 6.82 28.64
CA THR A 102 -12.97 7.45 29.52
C THR A 102 -11.56 6.92 29.26
N GLU A 103 -11.40 5.63 29.01
CA GLU A 103 -10.11 5.03 28.64
C GLU A 103 -9.65 5.55 27.27
N LEU A 104 -10.52 5.55 26.25
CA LEU A 104 -10.21 6.13 24.95
C LEU A 104 -9.83 7.62 25.06
N GLN A 105 -10.52 8.37 25.90
CA GLN A 105 -10.20 9.77 26.14
C GLN A 105 -8.78 9.94 26.70
N SER A 106 -8.42 9.12 27.68
CA SER A 106 -7.10 9.12 28.31
C SER A 106 -6.00 8.75 27.32
N GLU A 107 -6.20 7.71 26.52
CA GLU A 107 -5.25 7.24 25.52
C GLU A 107 -5.02 8.24 24.38
N LEU A 108 -6.08 8.95 23.96
CA LEU A 108 -6.03 9.90 22.84
C LEU A 108 -5.66 11.32 23.28
N GLY A 109 -5.83 11.66 24.55
CA GLY A 109 -5.61 13.01 25.07
C GLY A 109 -6.59 14.06 24.52
N ILE A 110 -7.79 13.66 24.10
CA ILE A 110 -8.79 14.55 23.48
C ILE A 110 -9.96 14.90 24.39
N PRO A 111 -10.65 16.04 24.16
CA PRO A 111 -11.88 16.38 24.88
C PRO A 111 -13.03 15.36 24.66
N ALA A 112 -13.89 15.18 25.68
CA ALA A 112 -14.97 14.19 25.66
C ALA A 112 -16.03 14.45 24.58
N ASN A 113 -16.29 15.72 24.25
CA ASN A 113 -17.20 16.12 23.16
C ASN A 113 -16.63 15.71 21.79
N LEU A 114 -15.33 15.92 21.58
CA LEU A 114 -14.65 15.54 20.34
C LEU A 114 -14.61 14.02 20.19
N LEU A 115 -14.28 13.27 21.26
CA LEU A 115 -14.37 11.81 21.26
C LEU A 115 -15.79 11.34 20.93
N SER A 116 -16.81 11.95 21.52
CA SER A 116 -18.21 11.60 21.25
C SER A 116 -18.59 11.81 19.78
N HIS A 117 -18.09 12.87 19.16
CA HIS A 117 -18.25 13.12 17.72
C HIS A 117 -17.58 12.02 16.89
N HIS A 118 -16.32 11.67 17.19
CA HIS A 118 -15.61 10.60 16.49
C HIS A 118 -16.30 9.24 16.60
N LEU A 119 -16.72 8.86 17.82
CA LEU A 119 -17.42 7.60 18.05
C LEU A 119 -18.75 7.54 17.31
N ARG A 120 -19.51 8.64 17.28
CA ARG A 120 -20.76 8.70 16.49
C ARG A 120 -20.50 8.50 15.00
N SER A 121 -19.48 9.15 14.44
CA SER A 121 -19.13 8.96 13.03
C SER A 121 -18.72 7.52 12.72
N MET A 122 -18.00 6.86 13.62
CA MET A 122 -17.62 5.45 13.48
C MET A 122 -18.83 4.52 13.61
N GLU A 123 -19.75 4.77 14.55
CA GLU A 123 -20.99 4.00 14.72
C GLU A 123 -21.89 4.12 13.48
N LEU A 124 -22.06 5.32 12.92
CA LEU A 124 -22.84 5.55 11.70
C LEU A 124 -22.26 4.84 10.47
N ALA A 125 -20.93 4.70 10.41
CA ALA A 125 -20.25 3.96 9.36
C ALA A 125 -20.16 2.45 9.63
N GLY A 126 -20.74 1.95 10.73
CA GLY A 126 -20.71 0.54 11.09
C GLY A 126 -19.32 0.03 11.53
N LEU A 127 -18.42 0.93 11.95
CA LEU A 127 -17.07 0.58 12.40
C LEU A 127 -17.01 0.22 13.89
N ALA A 128 -17.87 0.82 14.70
CA ALA A 128 -17.86 0.63 16.15
C ALA A 128 -19.28 0.41 16.68
N VAL A 129 -19.38 -0.33 17.78
CA VAL A 129 -20.62 -0.53 18.53
C VAL A 129 -20.39 -0.30 20.01
N ARG A 130 -21.44 0.16 20.70
CA ARG A 130 -21.45 0.29 22.16
C ARG A 130 -22.26 -0.81 22.81
N HIS A 131 -21.76 -1.30 23.93
CA HIS A 131 -22.51 -2.18 24.82
C HIS A 131 -22.35 -1.72 26.26
N ARG A 132 -23.30 -2.10 27.12
CA ARG A 132 -23.24 -1.79 28.56
C ARG A 132 -22.58 -2.93 29.31
N SER A 133 -21.83 -2.58 30.34
CA SER A 133 -21.26 -3.53 31.30
C SER A 133 -22.37 -4.37 31.94
N GLU A 134 -22.16 -5.69 32.05
CA GLU A 134 -23.07 -6.58 32.75
C GLU A 134 -22.97 -6.44 34.28
N ALA A 135 -21.84 -5.97 34.80
CA ALA A 135 -21.58 -5.89 36.24
C ALA A 135 -22.49 -4.86 36.94
N ASP A 136 -22.42 -3.59 36.52
CA ASP A 136 -23.17 -2.50 37.17
C ASP A 136 -24.06 -1.71 36.20
N LYS A 137 -24.00 -1.99 34.90
CA LYS A 137 -24.69 -1.26 33.80
C LYS A 137 -24.42 0.26 33.77
N ARG A 138 -23.49 0.77 34.59
CA ARG A 138 -23.09 2.18 34.66
C ARG A 138 -22.03 2.48 33.61
N ARG A 139 -21.14 1.53 33.35
CA ARG A 139 -20.11 1.66 32.31
C ARG A 139 -20.63 1.19 30.96
N SER A 140 -20.23 1.91 29.91
CA SER A 140 -20.36 1.48 28.52
C SER A 140 -18.98 1.24 27.94
N TYR A 141 -18.86 0.21 27.13
CA TYR A 141 -17.65 -0.12 26.39
C TYR A 141 -17.92 0.03 24.90
N VAL A 142 -16.91 0.49 24.19
CA VAL A 142 -16.85 0.59 22.74
C VAL A 142 -15.99 -0.56 22.24
N ARG A 143 -16.42 -1.20 21.16
CA ARG A 143 -15.63 -2.21 20.44
C ARG A 143 -15.79 -2.04 18.94
N LEU A 144 -14.88 -2.63 18.16
CA LEU A 144 -15.09 -2.74 16.73
C LEU A 144 -16.36 -3.56 16.45
N ALA A 145 -17.14 -3.13 15.47
CA ALA A 145 -18.26 -3.92 15.00
C ALA A 145 -17.73 -5.24 14.38
N PRO A 146 -18.49 -6.35 14.44
CA PRO A 146 -18.15 -7.56 13.69
C PRO A 146 -18.00 -7.22 12.20
N GLY A 147 -16.88 -7.63 11.60
CA GLY A 147 -16.56 -7.30 10.21
C GLY A 147 -16.33 -5.80 9.93
N ALA A 148 -16.10 -4.96 10.95
CA ALA A 148 -15.88 -3.52 10.78
C ALA A 148 -14.79 -3.20 9.74
N LEU A 149 -13.73 -4.00 9.72
CA LEU A 149 -12.58 -3.82 8.85
C LEU A 149 -12.63 -4.67 7.57
N GLU A 150 -13.67 -5.50 7.41
CA GLU A 150 -13.84 -6.32 6.21
C GLU A 150 -14.11 -5.43 4.98
N GLY A 151 -13.46 -5.79 3.87
CA GLY A 151 -13.58 -5.05 2.60
C GLY A 151 -12.85 -3.71 2.57
N LEU A 152 -12.16 -3.29 3.64
CA LEU A 152 -11.38 -2.05 3.67
C LEU A 152 -10.06 -2.11 2.92
N THR A 153 -9.53 -3.29 2.63
CA THR A 153 -8.37 -3.42 1.76
C THR A 153 -8.86 -3.30 0.30
N PRO A 154 -8.42 -2.29 -0.47
CA PRO A 154 -8.79 -2.19 -1.87
C PRO A 154 -8.27 -3.40 -2.66
N GLY A 155 -9.16 -4.06 -3.37
CA GLY A 155 -8.81 -5.16 -4.26
C GLY A 155 -10.05 -5.75 -4.89
N ARG A 156 -9.93 -6.19 -6.14
CA ARG A 156 -10.91 -7.09 -6.74
C ARG A 156 -10.44 -8.50 -6.41
N GLU A 157 -11.28 -9.27 -5.76
CA GLU A 157 -11.07 -10.72 -5.71
C GLU A 157 -11.51 -11.33 -7.04
N HIS A 158 -10.83 -12.38 -7.48
CA HIS A 158 -11.15 -13.05 -8.74
C HIS A 158 -10.98 -14.56 -8.61
N GLY A 159 -11.96 -15.30 -9.11
CA GLY A 159 -11.88 -16.75 -9.22
C GLY A 159 -10.97 -17.14 -10.39
N ALA A 160 -10.04 -18.07 -10.18
CA ALA A 160 -9.21 -18.61 -11.25
C ALA A 160 -9.03 -20.12 -11.10
N ARG A 161 -9.24 -20.85 -12.20
CA ARG A 161 -8.96 -22.30 -12.27
C ARG A 161 -7.49 -22.59 -12.49
N ARG A 162 -6.84 -21.74 -13.28
CA ARG A 162 -5.43 -21.84 -13.63
C ARG A 162 -4.91 -20.47 -14.05
N VAL A 163 -3.66 -20.17 -13.73
CA VAL A 163 -2.98 -18.94 -14.12
C VAL A 163 -2.00 -19.23 -15.26
N LEU A 164 -2.04 -18.42 -16.32
CA LEU A 164 -1.10 -18.49 -17.44
C LEU A 164 -0.25 -17.22 -17.50
N PHE A 165 1.04 -17.34 -17.16
CA PHE A 165 1.99 -16.26 -17.30
C PHE A 165 2.57 -16.21 -18.72
N VAL A 166 2.49 -15.04 -19.37
CA VAL A 166 2.93 -14.87 -20.76
C VAL A 166 3.96 -13.76 -20.86
N CYS A 167 5.10 -14.04 -21.47
CA CYS A 167 6.03 -13.00 -21.94
C CYS A 167 6.45 -13.29 -23.37
N THR A 168 7.21 -12.42 -24.03
CA THR A 168 7.56 -12.64 -25.45
C THR A 168 8.32 -13.96 -25.66
N ARG A 169 9.45 -14.16 -24.98
CA ARG A 169 10.35 -15.29 -25.24
C ARG A 169 10.14 -16.52 -24.38
N ASN A 170 9.30 -16.44 -23.34
CA ASN A 170 9.15 -17.48 -22.32
C ASN A 170 10.47 -18.05 -21.76
N SER A 171 11.53 -17.23 -21.76
CA SER A 171 12.88 -17.61 -21.35
C SER A 171 13.27 -17.07 -19.97
N ALA A 172 12.56 -16.08 -19.44
CA ALA A 172 12.90 -15.45 -18.16
C ALA A 172 11.64 -15.10 -17.34
N ARG A 173 11.06 -13.92 -17.57
CA ARG A 173 9.97 -13.34 -16.75
C ARG A 173 8.81 -14.30 -16.46
N SER A 174 8.18 -14.90 -17.47
CA SER A 174 7.05 -15.80 -17.24
C SER A 174 7.44 -17.14 -16.57
N GLN A 175 8.70 -17.57 -16.70
CA GLN A 175 9.22 -18.74 -15.98
C GLN A 175 9.41 -18.42 -14.49
N LEU A 176 10.07 -17.30 -14.18
CA LEU A 176 10.23 -16.81 -12.81
C LEU A 176 8.88 -16.58 -12.13
N ALA A 177 7.93 -15.95 -12.83
CA ALA A 177 6.58 -15.73 -12.32
C ALA A 177 5.85 -17.03 -11.98
N THR A 178 5.97 -18.06 -12.83
CA THR A 178 5.34 -19.36 -12.56
C THR A 178 5.97 -20.07 -11.37
N ALA A 179 7.30 -20.02 -11.24
CA ALA A 179 7.99 -20.63 -10.11
C ALA A 179 7.63 -19.94 -8.78
N LEU A 180 7.62 -18.61 -8.75
CA LEU A 180 7.18 -17.81 -7.60
C LEU A 180 5.70 -18.06 -7.27
N TRP A 181 4.84 -18.18 -8.29
CA TRP A 181 3.43 -18.42 -8.06
C TRP A 181 3.18 -19.73 -7.31
N ARG A 182 3.90 -20.80 -7.68
CA ARG A 182 3.80 -22.12 -7.04
C ARG A 182 4.18 -22.12 -5.56
N THR A 183 4.96 -21.13 -5.10
CA THR A 183 5.28 -20.99 -3.68
C THR A 183 4.26 -20.14 -2.93
N ALA A 184 3.44 -19.35 -3.64
CA ALA A 184 2.52 -18.38 -3.06
C ALA A 184 1.03 -18.77 -3.17
N SER A 185 0.67 -19.74 -4.01
CA SER A 185 -0.71 -20.12 -4.28
C SER A 185 -0.85 -21.59 -4.68
N ASP A 186 -1.96 -22.20 -4.25
CA ASP A 186 -2.38 -23.54 -4.68
C ASP A 186 -3.06 -23.56 -6.07
N ILE A 187 -3.38 -22.39 -6.63
CA ILE A 187 -3.98 -22.30 -7.97
C ILE A 187 -2.91 -22.73 -8.99
N PRO A 188 -3.18 -23.74 -9.85
CA PRO A 188 -2.22 -24.20 -10.84
C PRO A 188 -1.70 -23.07 -11.72
N ALA A 189 -0.39 -23.06 -12.00
CA ALA A 189 0.23 -22.08 -12.88
C ALA A 189 1.11 -22.69 -13.95
N VAL A 190 1.03 -22.10 -15.15
CA VAL A 190 1.81 -22.43 -16.34
C VAL A 190 2.37 -21.16 -16.98
N SER A 191 3.42 -21.33 -17.77
CA SER A 191 4.01 -20.24 -18.56
C SER A 191 4.02 -20.55 -20.05
N ALA A 192 3.96 -19.49 -20.85
CA ALA A 192 4.16 -19.54 -22.29
C ALA A 192 4.77 -18.21 -22.80
N GLY A 193 4.98 -18.16 -24.12
CA GLY A 193 5.32 -16.93 -24.80
C GLY A 193 4.81 -16.84 -26.22
N THR A 194 4.75 -15.61 -26.71
CA THR A 194 4.26 -15.31 -28.07
C THR A 194 5.30 -15.64 -29.13
N HIS A 195 6.58 -15.47 -28.80
CA HIS A 195 7.73 -15.78 -29.64
C HIS A 195 8.81 -16.51 -28.83
N PRO A 196 8.59 -17.78 -28.45
CA PRO A 196 9.45 -18.52 -27.52
C PRO A 196 10.90 -18.60 -27.99
N ALA A 197 11.85 -18.46 -27.06
CA ALA A 197 13.25 -18.77 -27.31
C ALA A 197 13.48 -20.29 -27.35
N GLU A 198 14.66 -20.72 -27.76
CA GLU A 198 15.01 -22.15 -27.74
C GLU A 198 15.19 -22.69 -26.32
N HIS A 199 15.71 -21.87 -25.41
CA HIS A 199 16.08 -22.25 -24.05
C HIS A 199 15.69 -21.18 -23.03
N VAL A 200 15.54 -21.58 -21.77
CA VAL A 200 15.45 -20.65 -20.64
C VAL A 200 16.78 -19.90 -20.51
N ALA A 201 16.71 -18.60 -20.25
CA ALA A 201 17.89 -17.76 -20.12
C ALA A 201 18.72 -18.20 -18.91
N PRO A 202 20.05 -18.40 -19.04
CA PRO A 202 20.90 -18.82 -17.93
C PRO A 202 20.76 -17.91 -16.71
N GLY A 203 20.74 -16.58 -16.91
CA GLY A 203 20.55 -15.62 -15.82
C GLY A 203 19.22 -15.78 -15.06
N ALA A 204 18.16 -16.25 -15.72
CA ALA A 204 16.89 -16.57 -15.06
C ALA A 204 17.00 -17.83 -14.19
N VAL A 205 17.75 -18.83 -14.64
CA VAL A 205 18.03 -20.04 -13.84
C VAL A 205 18.89 -19.70 -12.63
N ASP A 206 19.92 -18.87 -12.81
CA ASP A 206 20.82 -18.48 -11.74
C ASP A 206 20.11 -17.66 -10.66
N VAL A 207 19.33 -16.63 -11.03
CA VAL A 207 18.56 -15.86 -10.04
C VAL A 207 17.52 -16.72 -9.32
N ALA A 208 16.80 -17.59 -10.04
CA ALA A 208 15.84 -18.50 -9.41
C ALA A 208 16.53 -19.38 -8.36
N ARG A 209 17.67 -19.98 -8.70
CA ARG A 209 18.45 -20.82 -7.80
C ARG A 209 18.95 -20.05 -6.57
N ARG A 210 19.43 -18.81 -6.74
CA ARG A 210 19.87 -17.97 -5.60
C ARG A 210 18.75 -17.73 -4.59
N HIS A 211 17.51 -17.61 -5.07
CA HIS A 211 16.32 -17.43 -4.23
C HIS A 211 15.61 -18.74 -3.87
N GLY A 212 16.26 -19.89 -4.07
CA GLY A 212 15.71 -21.19 -3.68
C GLY A 212 14.56 -21.69 -4.54
N LEU A 213 14.38 -21.15 -5.75
CA LEU A 213 13.39 -21.61 -6.72
C LEU A 213 14.02 -22.54 -7.75
N ASP A 214 13.27 -23.58 -8.11
CA ASP A 214 13.62 -24.46 -9.22
C ASP A 214 12.74 -24.15 -10.44
N LEU A 215 13.38 -23.85 -11.57
CA LEU A 215 12.69 -23.69 -12.86
C LEU A 215 12.46 -25.04 -13.56
N GLY A 216 12.93 -26.16 -13.01
CA GLY A 216 12.43 -27.51 -13.28
C GLY A 216 12.61 -27.99 -14.71
N GLY A 217 13.76 -27.70 -15.35
CA GLY A 217 14.00 -28.04 -16.76
C GLY A 217 12.95 -27.47 -17.72
N ALA A 218 12.25 -26.40 -17.31
CA ALA A 218 11.22 -25.78 -18.11
C ALA A 218 11.76 -25.43 -19.50
N LYS A 219 10.93 -25.68 -20.50
CA LYS A 219 11.20 -25.30 -21.89
C LYS A 219 10.29 -24.15 -22.27
N PRO A 220 10.80 -23.14 -22.99
CA PRO A 220 9.94 -22.15 -23.59
C PRO A 220 8.89 -22.81 -24.51
N ARG A 221 7.63 -22.38 -24.42
CA ARG A 221 6.51 -22.91 -25.20
C ARG A 221 5.68 -21.79 -25.82
N LEU A 222 5.15 -22.05 -27.01
CA LEU A 222 4.25 -21.14 -27.70
C LEU A 222 2.90 -21.11 -27.00
N ILE A 223 2.33 -19.91 -26.83
CA ILE A 223 1.05 -19.69 -26.14
C ILE A 223 -0.08 -20.56 -26.72
N ASP A 224 -0.17 -20.69 -28.04
CA ASP A 224 -1.20 -21.47 -28.73
C ASP A 224 -1.22 -22.96 -28.34
N HIS A 225 -0.12 -23.48 -27.79
CA HIS A 225 -0.02 -24.86 -27.35
C HIS A 225 -0.31 -25.06 -25.85
N VAL A 226 -0.45 -23.96 -25.09
CA VAL A 226 -0.55 -24.00 -23.63
C VAL A 226 -1.87 -23.40 -23.13
N ALA A 227 -2.37 -22.36 -23.81
CA ALA A 227 -3.55 -21.62 -23.40
C ALA A 227 -4.81 -22.50 -23.36
N GLY A 228 -5.55 -22.41 -22.25
CA GLY A 228 -6.88 -22.95 -22.08
C GLY A 228 -7.93 -21.85 -22.00
N ALA A 229 -9.18 -22.18 -22.34
CA ALA A 229 -10.29 -21.22 -22.36
C ALA A 229 -10.58 -20.57 -20.99
N GLU A 230 -10.25 -21.27 -19.90
CA GLU A 230 -10.56 -20.88 -18.52
C GLU A 230 -9.33 -20.31 -17.78
N ASP A 231 -8.25 -20.01 -18.49
CA ASP A 231 -7.03 -19.48 -17.89
C ASP A 231 -7.18 -18.00 -17.54
N LEU A 232 -6.78 -17.64 -16.32
CA LEU A 232 -6.47 -16.25 -16.02
C LEU A 232 -5.11 -15.92 -16.63
N VAL A 233 -5.13 -15.17 -17.74
CA VAL A 233 -3.90 -14.76 -18.43
C VAL A 233 -3.27 -13.56 -17.73
N ILE A 234 -1.97 -13.68 -17.43
CA ILE A 234 -1.16 -12.60 -16.88
C ILE A 234 0.01 -12.35 -17.84
N THR A 235 -0.04 -11.25 -18.58
CA THR A 235 1.08 -10.83 -19.42
C THR A 235 2.11 -10.11 -18.55
N VAL A 236 3.38 -10.50 -18.64
CA VAL A 236 4.47 -9.96 -17.81
C VAL A 236 5.48 -9.13 -18.61
N CYS A 237 5.09 -8.72 -19.82
CA CYS A 237 5.82 -7.75 -20.63
C CYS A 237 4.92 -7.08 -21.67
N ASP A 238 5.31 -5.88 -22.09
CA ASP A 238 4.49 -5.02 -22.96
C ASP A 238 4.26 -5.64 -24.34
N ASN A 239 5.31 -6.15 -25.00
CA ASN A 239 5.18 -6.79 -26.31
C ASN A 239 4.15 -7.93 -26.32
N ALA A 240 4.14 -8.79 -25.30
CA ALA A 240 3.17 -9.88 -25.22
C ALA A 240 1.74 -9.37 -24.94
N HIS A 241 1.61 -8.25 -24.22
CA HIS A 241 0.32 -7.61 -23.98
C HIS A 241 -0.26 -6.99 -25.26
N GLU A 242 0.58 -6.32 -26.05
CA GLU A 242 0.21 -5.69 -27.32
C GLU A 242 -0.14 -6.71 -28.41
N GLU A 243 0.57 -7.85 -28.45
CA GLU A 243 0.33 -8.94 -29.40
C GLU A 243 -0.92 -9.78 -29.10
N LEU A 244 -1.50 -9.63 -27.90
CA LEU A 244 -2.68 -10.38 -27.46
C LEU A 244 -3.89 -9.45 -27.19
N PRO A 245 -4.33 -8.63 -28.18
CA PRO A 245 -5.45 -7.73 -28.00
C PRO A 245 -6.75 -8.53 -27.86
N GLY A 246 -7.37 -8.49 -26.68
CA GLY A 246 -8.65 -9.14 -26.42
C GLY A 246 -8.62 -10.20 -25.31
N LEU A 247 -7.44 -10.59 -24.82
CA LEU A 247 -7.37 -11.38 -23.59
C LEU A 247 -7.74 -10.47 -22.41
N GLN A 248 -8.92 -10.71 -21.83
CA GLN A 248 -9.30 -10.13 -20.55
C GLN A 248 -8.41 -10.73 -19.46
N GLY A 249 -7.32 -10.04 -19.13
CA GLY A 249 -6.29 -10.53 -18.23
C GLY A 249 -5.60 -9.41 -17.45
N ILE A 250 -4.61 -9.79 -16.67
CA ILE A 250 -3.79 -8.86 -15.89
C ILE A 250 -2.50 -8.57 -16.67
N HIS A 251 -2.03 -7.34 -16.65
CA HIS A 251 -0.77 -6.96 -17.28
C HIS A 251 0.21 -6.39 -16.26
N TRP A 252 1.43 -6.92 -16.29
CA TRP A 252 2.60 -6.40 -15.57
C TRP A 252 3.66 -5.96 -16.59
N SER A 253 3.92 -4.65 -16.65
CA SER A 253 5.02 -4.10 -17.43
C SER A 253 6.34 -4.30 -16.67
N ILE A 254 7.04 -5.38 -17.00
CA ILE A 254 8.32 -5.75 -16.37
C ILE A 254 9.43 -5.66 -17.42
N PRO A 255 10.47 -4.83 -17.17
CA PRO A 255 11.62 -4.70 -18.07
C PRO A 255 12.23 -6.05 -18.43
N ASP A 256 12.74 -6.18 -19.65
CA ASP A 256 13.31 -7.44 -20.12
C ASP A 256 14.75 -7.64 -19.60
N PRO A 257 14.99 -8.55 -18.64
CA PRO A 257 16.31 -8.70 -18.03
C PRO A 257 17.35 -9.21 -19.04
N VAL A 258 16.90 -9.97 -20.05
CA VAL A 258 17.76 -10.55 -21.11
C VAL A 258 18.36 -9.47 -22.02
N ARG A 259 17.76 -8.26 -22.11
CA ARG A 259 18.31 -7.18 -22.93
C ARG A 259 19.62 -6.62 -22.36
N LEU A 260 19.71 -6.53 -21.04
CA LEU A 260 20.91 -6.08 -20.34
C LEU A 260 21.84 -7.24 -20.00
N ASP A 261 21.27 -8.43 -19.81
CA ASP A 261 21.95 -9.69 -19.50
C ASP A 261 22.95 -9.58 -18.34
N SER A 262 22.58 -8.78 -17.35
CA SER A 262 23.38 -8.57 -16.14
C SER A 262 22.70 -9.20 -14.94
N GLU A 263 23.49 -9.61 -13.95
CA GLU A 263 22.98 -10.18 -12.70
C GLU A 263 21.93 -9.26 -12.04
N GLN A 264 22.23 -7.96 -11.98
CA GLN A 264 21.32 -6.97 -11.40
C GLN A 264 19.99 -6.88 -12.15
N ALA A 265 19.99 -6.94 -13.48
CA ALA A 265 18.76 -6.87 -14.26
C ALA A 265 17.84 -8.08 -13.97
N PHE A 266 18.42 -9.27 -13.80
CA PHE A 266 17.67 -10.46 -13.40
C PHE A 266 17.16 -10.36 -11.94
N GLU A 267 17.95 -9.81 -11.02
CA GLU A 267 17.51 -9.55 -9.63
C GLU A 267 16.35 -8.55 -9.58
N ASP A 268 16.43 -7.44 -10.32
CA ASP A 268 15.38 -6.43 -10.36
C ASP A 268 14.07 -7.00 -10.92
N ALA A 269 14.16 -7.77 -12.01
CA ALA A 269 13.00 -8.46 -12.58
C ALA A 269 12.42 -9.49 -11.60
N PHE A 270 13.27 -10.25 -10.92
CA PHE A 270 12.84 -11.20 -9.89
C PHE A 270 12.11 -10.51 -8.74
N ALA A 271 12.67 -9.42 -8.21
CA ALA A 271 12.10 -8.67 -7.10
C ALA A 271 10.73 -8.05 -7.46
N ASP A 272 10.59 -7.48 -8.67
CA ASP A 272 9.31 -6.95 -9.15
C ASP A 272 8.26 -8.07 -9.30
N ILE A 273 8.62 -9.18 -9.94
CA ILE A 273 7.71 -10.34 -10.09
C ILE A 273 7.32 -10.88 -8.72
N SER A 274 8.26 -11.05 -7.80
CA SER A 274 8.02 -11.58 -6.47
C SER A 274 7.02 -10.72 -5.71
N ARG A 275 7.21 -9.40 -5.67
CA ARG A 275 6.24 -8.49 -5.03
C ARG A 275 4.86 -8.61 -5.65
N ARG A 276 4.74 -8.59 -6.98
CA ARG A 276 3.45 -8.68 -7.68
C ARG A 276 2.74 -10.01 -7.45
N VAL A 277 3.47 -11.11 -7.40
CA VAL A 277 2.93 -12.44 -7.07
C VAL A 277 2.38 -12.44 -5.64
N HIS A 278 3.14 -11.96 -4.66
CA HIS A 278 2.70 -11.91 -3.26
C HIS A 278 1.52 -10.95 -3.04
N ASP A 279 1.42 -9.88 -3.82
CA ASP A 279 0.28 -8.95 -3.77
C ASP A 279 -0.99 -9.53 -4.41
N LEU A 280 -0.83 -10.33 -5.49
CA LEU A 280 -1.95 -10.88 -6.27
C LEU A 280 -2.49 -12.20 -5.71
N ALA A 281 -1.62 -13.13 -5.30
CA ALA A 281 -2.02 -14.47 -4.88
C ALA A 281 -3.11 -14.48 -3.78
N PRO A 282 -3.03 -13.64 -2.72
CA PRO A 282 -4.07 -13.57 -1.69
C PRO A 282 -5.42 -13.05 -2.19
N ARG A 283 -5.48 -12.45 -3.39
CA ARG A 283 -6.69 -11.89 -4.01
C ARG A 283 -7.35 -12.88 -4.97
N LEU A 284 -6.67 -13.97 -5.34
CA LEU A 284 -7.27 -15.01 -6.17
C LEU A 284 -7.87 -16.12 -5.30
N ARG A 285 -8.97 -16.68 -5.78
CA ARG A 285 -9.65 -17.85 -5.18
C ARG A 285 -9.71 -18.95 -6.22
N ALA A 286 -9.51 -20.21 -5.81
CA ALA A 286 -9.73 -21.34 -6.70
C ALA A 286 -11.22 -21.39 -7.11
N ALA A 287 -11.48 -21.50 -8.41
CA ALA A 287 -12.82 -21.45 -9.01
C ALA A 287 -13.30 -22.81 -9.56
#